data_AF-A0AA35CNW3-F1
#
_entry.id   AF-A0AA35CNW3-F1
#
_cell.length_a   1.000
_cell.length_b   1.000
_cell.length_c   1.000
_cell.angle_alpha   90.00
_cell.angle_beta   90.00
_cell.angle_gamma   90.00
#
_symmetry.space_group_name_H-M   'P 1'
#
loop_
_entity.id
_entity.type
_entity.pdbx_description
1 polymer ?
#
loop_
_entity_poly.entity_id
_entity_poly.type
_entity_poly.pdbx_seq_one_letter_code
_entity_poly.pdbx_strand_id
1 'polypeptide(L)'
;MYHTISLTAKVGSLAADPDLGVRLLEELERLEAAGVIAAPVTAQGMRDGTVSATVCVDGAASAMDALRQAQDAFASALLAATGGTVRQPVYSEIRVVEEREEAATIA
;
A
#
# COMPACT_ATOMS: atom_id res chain seq x y z
N MET A 1 9.58 7.82 12.93
CA MET A 1 8.39 8.58 12.48
C MET A 1 7.64 7.67 11.55
N TYR A 2 6.37 7.44 11.83
CA TYR A 2 5.62 6.36 11.21
C TYR A 2 4.45 6.94 10.42
N HIS A 3 4.33 6.51 9.16
CA HIS A 3 3.29 6.99 8.26
C HIS A 3 2.44 5.81 7.80
N THR A 4 1.15 5.86 8.15
CA THR A 4 0.16 4.90 7.68
C THR A 4 -0.47 5.44 6.41
N ILE A 5 -0.31 4.74 5.30
CA ILE A 5 -0.72 5.20 3.97
C ILE A 5 -1.69 4.19 3.38
N SER A 6 -2.88 4.67 3.03
CA SER A 6 -3.88 3.89 2.30
C SER A 6 -3.94 4.35 0.84
N LEU A 7 -3.82 3.39 -0.07
CA LEU A 7 -3.79 3.59 -1.51
C LEU A 7 -4.91 2.78 -2.13
N THR A 8 -5.73 3.43 -2.96
CA THR A 8 -6.75 2.74 -3.77
C THR A 8 -6.47 3.01 -5.25
N ALA A 9 -6.37 1.96 -6.04
CA ALA A 9 -6.09 2.04 -7.46
C ALA A 9 -7.11 1.29 -8.31
N LYS A 10 -7.34 1.81 -9.52
CA LYS A 10 -8.18 1.16 -10.53
C LYS A 10 -7.45 -0.02 -11.16
N VAL A 11 -8.12 -1.17 -11.19
CA VAL A 11 -7.67 -2.41 -11.83
C VAL A 11 -8.60 -2.89 -12.95
N GLY A 12 -9.73 -2.18 -13.17
CA GLY A 12 -10.64 -2.42 -14.28
C GLY A 12 -11.28 -3.81 -14.19
N SER A 13 -11.25 -4.56 -15.28
CA SER A 13 -11.85 -5.91 -15.36
C SER A 13 -11.19 -6.93 -14.41
N LEU A 14 -9.97 -6.66 -13.94
CA LEU A 14 -9.29 -7.52 -12.97
C LEU A 14 -9.95 -7.51 -11.58
N ALA A 15 -10.81 -6.53 -11.27
CA ALA A 15 -11.59 -6.56 -10.03
C ALA A 15 -12.60 -7.72 -9.96
N ALA A 16 -12.91 -8.36 -11.09
CA ALA A 16 -13.71 -9.58 -11.12
C ALA A 16 -12.95 -10.80 -10.60
N ASP A 17 -11.62 -10.70 -10.45
CA ASP A 17 -10.77 -11.74 -9.88
C ASP A 17 -10.89 -11.72 -8.34
N PRO A 18 -11.53 -12.73 -7.73
CA PRO A 18 -11.78 -12.74 -6.28
C PRO A 18 -10.49 -12.86 -5.45
N ASP A 19 -9.41 -13.35 -6.06
CA ASP A 19 -8.15 -13.65 -5.37
C ASP A 19 -7.10 -12.54 -5.56
N LEU A 20 -7.43 -11.48 -6.32
CA LEU A 20 -6.52 -10.36 -6.54
C LEU A 20 -6.11 -9.67 -5.23
N GLY A 21 -7.05 -9.48 -4.29
CA GLY A 21 -6.76 -8.89 -3.00
C GLY A 21 -5.79 -9.73 -2.17
N VAL A 22 -5.93 -11.05 -2.21
CA VAL A 22 -5.06 -12.00 -1.48
C VAL A 22 -3.65 -11.98 -2.07
N ARG A 23 -3.51 -12.10 -3.40
CA ARG A 23 -2.19 -12.03 -4.05
C ARG A 23 -1.50 -10.69 -3.83
N LEU A 24 -2.27 -9.59 -3.82
CA LEU A 24 -1.71 -8.28 -3.50
C LEU A 24 -1.19 -8.24 -2.06
N LEU A 25 -1.93 -8.81 -1.10
CA LEU A 25 -1.49 -8.91 0.29
C LEU A 25 -0.18 -9.71 0.40
N GLU A 26 -0.11 -10.89 -0.22
CA GLU A 26 1.07 -11.75 -0.21
C GLU A 26 2.31 -11.02 -0.75
N GLU A 27 2.15 -10.25 -1.84
CA GLU A 27 3.25 -9.47 -2.41
C GLU A 27 3.65 -8.29 -1.52
N LEU A 28 2.71 -7.65 -0.82
CA LEU A 28 3.01 -6.61 0.16
C LEU A 28 3.74 -7.17 1.40
N GLU A 29 3.31 -8.32 1.92
CA GLU A 29 3.99 -9.03 3.01
C GLU A 29 5.41 -9.44 2.62
N ARG A 30 5.62 -9.84 1.35
CA ARG A 30 6.96 -10.12 0.83
C ARG A 30 7.84 -8.86 0.83
N LEU A 31 7.28 -7.70 0.48
CA LEU A 31 8.00 -6.42 0.52
C LEU A 31 8.27 -5.95 1.95
N GLU A 32 7.35 -6.20 2.88
CA GLU A 32 7.54 -5.98 4.31
C GLU A 32 8.71 -6.82 4.84
N ALA A 33 8.71 -8.13 4.57
CA ALA A 33 9.79 -9.04 4.98
C ALA A 33 11.17 -8.66 4.38
N ALA A 34 11.16 -7.99 3.22
CA ALA A 34 12.37 -7.45 2.58
C ALA A 34 12.80 -6.08 3.14
N GLY A 35 12.04 -5.49 4.05
CA GLY A 35 12.32 -4.17 4.65
C GLY A 35 12.02 -2.99 3.74
N VAL A 36 11.20 -3.18 2.69
CA VAL A 36 10.81 -2.10 1.77
C VAL A 36 9.69 -1.25 2.36
N ILE A 37 8.79 -1.86 3.12
CA ILE A 37 7.70 -1.23 3.88
C ILE A 37 7.63 -1.87 5.27
N ALA A 38 6.81 -1.32 6.16
CA ALA A 38 6.61 -1.81 7.51
C ALA A 38 5.18 -2.35 7.72
N ALA A 39 5.05 -3.29 8.66
CA ALA A 39 3.77 -3.77 9.16
C ALA A 39 3.01 -2.67 9.91
N PRO A 40 1.66 -2.73 9.99
CA PRO A 40 0.81 -3.72 9.33
C PRO A 40 0.60 -3.42 7.84
N VAL A 41 0.50 -4.50 7.05
CA VAL A 41 0.06 -4.44 5.65
C VAL A 41 -1.33 -5.06 5.52
N THR A 42 -2.19 -4.45 4.72
CA THR A 42 -3.50 -5.00 4.35
C THR A 42 -3.78 -4.74 2.88
N ALA A 43 -4.55 -5.62 2.24
CA ALA A 43 -5.03 -5.42 0.88
C ALA A 43 -6.44 -6.00 0.71
N GLN A 44 -7.23 -5.34 -0.13
CA GLN A 44 -8.61 -5.74 -0.40
C GLN A 44 -8.98 -5.45 -1.85
N GLY A 45 -9.50 -6.46 -2.55
CA GLY A 45 -10.18 -6.29 -3.84
C GLY A 45 -11.57 -5.68 -3.64
N MET A 46 -11.90 -4.66 -4.43
CA MET A 46 -13.20 -3.99 -4.38
C MET A 46 -14.00 -4.27 -5.66
N ARG A 47 -15.32 -4.50 -5.51
CA ARG A 47 -16.22 -4.86 -6.61
C ARG A 47 -16.44 -3.76 -7.65
N ASP A 48 -15.94 -2.56 -7.41
CA ASP A 48 -16.11 -1.37 -8.25
C ASP A 48 -14.99 -1.18 -9.28
N GLY A 49 -14.14 -2.18 -9.50
CA GLY A 49 -13.01 -2.04 -10.41
C GLY A 49 -11.73 -1.54 -9.75
N THR A 50 -11.67 -1.53 -8.41
CA THR A 50 -10.52 -1.05 -7.66
C THR A 50 -9.93 -2.10 -6.72
N VAL A 51 -8.72 -1.82 -6.26
CA VAL A 51 -8.06 -2.56 -5.18
C VAL A 51 -7.50 -1.52 -4.22
N SER A 52 -7.65 -1.77 -2.92
CA SER A 52 -7.10 -0.93 -1.87
C SER A 52 -6.04 -1.69 -1.09
N ALA A 53 -5.07 -0.95 -0.57
CA ALA A 53 -4.11 -1.46 0.40
C ALA A 53 -3.78 -0.38 1.42
N THR A 54 -3.48 -0.82 2.63
CA THR A 54 -2.88 0.02 3.67
C THR A 54 -1.53 -0.54 4.01
N VAL A 55 -0.52 0.32 3.98
CA VAL A 55 0.87 -0.02 4.31
C VAL A 55 1.41 1.03 5.26
N CYS A 56 2.43 0.65 6.01
CA CYS A 56 3.13 1.60 6.84
C CYS A 56 4.55 1.81 6.35
N VAL A 57 5.06 3.02 6.56
CA VAL A 57 6.43 3.39 6.24
C VAL A 57 7.07 3.96 7.48
N ASP A 58 8.15 3.33 7.91
CA ASP A 58 8.98 3.78 9.02
C ASP A 58 10.28 4.43 8.49
N GLY A 59 10.78 5.40 9.24
CA GLY A 59 12.06 6.05 8.97
C GLY A 59 12.10 6.99 7.76
N ALA A 60 10.95 7.32 7.16
CA ALA A 60 10.88 8.30 6.07
C ALA A 60 11.25 9.71 6.57
N ALA A 61 11.99 10.45 5.75
CA ALA A 61 12.42 11.81 6.07
C ALA A 61 11.27 12.83 6.05
N SER A 62 10.18 12.52 5.34
CA SER A 62 8.98 13.34 5.24
C SER A 62 7.76 12.50 4.87
N ALA A 63 6.55 13.04 5.07
CA ALA A 63 5.31 12.40 4.63
C ALA A 63 5.25 12.20 3.10
N MET A 64 5.92 13.07 2.32
CA MET A 64 6.01 12.93 0.87
C MET A 64 6.93 11.77 0.46
N ASP A 65 8.05 11.59 1.16
CA ASP A 65 8.95 10.46 0.94
C ASP A 65 8.27 9.14 1.33
N ALA A 66 7.55 9.14 2.46
CA ALA A 66 6.74 8.00 2.88
C ALA A 66 5.68 7.64 1.84
N LEU A 67 4.94 8.64 1.34
CA LEU A 67 3.93 8.44 0.29
C LEU A 67 4.55 7.84 -0.97
N ARG A 68 5.70 8.37 -1.41
CA ARG A 68 6.38 7.85 -2.60
C ARG A 68 6.83 6.40 -2.41
N GLN A 69 7.41 6.08 -1.26
CA GLN A 69 7.82 4.71 -0.94
C GLN A 69 6.63 3.74 -0.90
N ALA A 70 5.51 4.14 -0.31
CA ALA A 70 4.29 3.36 -0.32
C ALA A 70 3.73 3.17 -1.74
N GLN A 71 3.75 4.21 -2.59
CA GLN A 71 3.31 4.13 -3.98
C GLN A 71 4.20 3.18 -4.81
N ASP A 72 5.52 3.24 -4.63
CA ASP A 72 6.47 2.38 -5.34
C ASP A 72 6.31 0.91 -4.90
N ALA A 73 6.13 0.67 -3.59
CA ALA A 73 5.85 -0.65 -3.04
C ALA A 73 4.52 -1.22 -3.55
N PHE A 74 3.45 -0.43 -3.48
CA PHE A 74 2.13 -0.82 -3.98
C PHE A 74 2.13 -1.09 -5.48
N ALA A 75 2.78 -0.24 -6.28
CA ALA A 75 2.89 -0.44 -7.72
C ALA A 75 3.65 -1.75 -8.05
N SER A 76 4.73 -2.03 -7.32
CA SER A 76 5.51 -3.25 -7.50
C SER A 76 4.71 -4.51 -7.11
N ALA A 77 4.01 -4.47 -5.97
CA ALA A 77 3.16 -5.56 -5.51
C ALA A 77 1.98 -5.80 -6.46
N LEU A 78 1.34 -4.73 -6.95
CA LEU A 78 0.22 -4.84 -7.89
C LEU A 78 0.65 -5.36 -9.26
N LEU A 79 1.82 -4.95 -9.74
CA LEU A 79 2.42 -5.50 -10.96
C LEU A 79 2.62 -7.01 -10.83
N ALA A 80 3.18 -7.47 -9.70
CA ALA A 80 3.41 -8.89 -9.44
C ALA A 80 2.10 -9.67 -9.29
N ALA A 81 1.17 -9.19 -8.46
CA ALA A 81 -0.13 -9.83 -8.20
C ALA A 81 -1.00 -9.96 -9.47
N THR A 82 -0.87 -9.02 -10.41
CA THR A 82 -1.61 -9.04 -11.70
C THR A 82 -0.84 -9.71 -12.84
N GLY A 83 0.30 -10.34 -12.56
CA GLY A 83 1.13 -10.99 -13.59
C GLY A 83 1.64 -10.03 -14.67
N GLY A 84 1.82 -8.75 -14.33
CA GLY A 84 2.30 -7.70 -15.25
C GLY A 84 1.21 -6.94 -16.01
N THR A 85 -0.07 -7.21 -15.75
CA THR A 85 -1.20 -6.57 -16.45
C THR A 85 -1.33 -5.09 -16.07
N VAL A 86 -1.23 -4.78 -14.77
CA VAL A 86 -1.26 -3.39 -14.27
C VAL A 86 0.17 -2.91 -14.07
N ARG A 87 0.67 -2.13 -15.04
CA ARG A 87 2.06 -1.61 -15.00
C ARG A 87 2.23 -0.35 -14.18
N GLN A 88 1.20 0.49 -14.15
CA GLN A 88 1.18 1.71 -13.38
C GLN A 88 -0.22 1.84 -12.74
N PRO A 89 -0.32 1.87 -11.41
CA PRO A 89 -1.60 2.05 -10.75
C PRO A 89 -2.15 3.44 -11.06
N VAL A 90 -3.43 3.50 -11.45
CA VAL A 90 -4.16 4.76 -11.51
C VAL A 90 -4.88 4.93 -10.18
N TYR A 91 -4.30 5.74 -9.30
CA TYR A 91 -4.86 5.99 -7.98
C TYR A 91 -6.18 6.75 -8.08
N SER A 92 -7.23 6.20 -7.47
CA SER A 92 -8.51 6.90 -7.28
C SER A 92 -8.58 7.60 -5.93
N GLU A 93 -7.83 7.11 -4.94
CA GLU A 93 -7.78 7.68 -3.60
C GLU A 93 -6.43 7.42 -2.94
N ILE A 94 -5.93 8.41 -2.21
CA ILE A 94 -4.73 8.33 -1.39
C ILE A 94 -5.06 9.00 -0.06
N ARG A 95 -4.88 8.27 1.04
CA ARG A 95 -4.97 8.81 2.40
C ARG A 95 -3.65 8.60 3.11
N VAL A 96 -3.09 9.68 3.64
CA VAL A 96 -1.89 9.65 4.48
C VAL A 96 -2.32 10.04 5.88
N VAL A 97 -2.14 9.13 6.83
CA VAL A 97 -2.31 9.38 8.26
C VAL A 97 -0.91 9.39 8.86
N GLU A 98 -0.47 10.58 9.26
CA GLU A 98 0.78 10.76 9.99
C GLU A 98 0.51 10.44 11.47
N GLU A 99 1.03 9.31 11.95
CA GLU A 99 1.11 9.06 13.37
C GLU A 99 2.44 9.59 13.85
N ARG A 100 2.41 10.82 14.38
CA ARG A 100 3.52 11.27 15.20
C ARG A 100 3.53 10.39 16.43
N GLU A 101 4.69 9.82 16.72
CA GLU A 101 5.03 9.37 18.05
C GLU A 101 4.79 10.60 18.94
N GLU A 102 3.63 10.69 19.60
CA GLU A 102 3.47 11.54 20.77
C GLU A 102 4.51 10.98 21.73
N ALA A 103 5.71 11.57 21.68
CA ALA A 103 6.63 11.50 22.79
C ALA A 103 5.80 11.96 23.97
N ALA A 104 5.39 10.98 24.78
CA ALA A 104 4.75 11.16 26.05
C ALA A 104 5.68 12.04 26.89
N THR A 105 5.54 13.35 26.73
CA THR A 105 6.06 14.34 27.65
C THR A 105 4.96 14.49 28.70
N ILE A 106 4.73 13.40 29.44
CA ILE A 106 3.98 13.45 30.68
C ILE A 106 4.94 12.94 31.76
N ALA A 107 5.36 13.91 32.58
CA ALA A 107 6.08 13.84 33.85
C ALA A 107 7.61 13.73 33.79
#